data_AF-A0A3D1PKQ7-F1
#
_entry.id   AF-A0A3D1PKQ7-F1
#
_cell.length_a   1.000
_cell.length_b   1.000
_cell.length_c   1.000
_cell.angle_alpha   90.00
_cell.angle_beta   90.00
_cell.angle_gamma   90.00
#
_symmetry.space_group_name_H-M   'P 1'
#
loop_
_entity.id
_entity.type
_entity.pdbx_description
1 polymer ?
#
loop_
_entity_poly.entity_id
_entity_poly.type
_entity_poly.pdbx_seq_one_letter_code
_entity_poly.pdbx_strand_id
1 'polypeptide(L)'
;MQKVFSIFAQNLAYYNEGSIEGGWLDLPQSPEVIDKYLKEVVKVDEEHEEYEIADVENTHPFPYDSIQWSSVKDINNLAIIYSFLNEFEKEAVEAYLESEGADRFSIDELINICLQSDDISYYQYNFEGIEHCKDCSPDVKMGYTMAEEIGLYYELEKLGAVDYFDFEKYGESYSYNHQLFENGYLVEDSNIDLNFYSKEEIQEKVNEILNEKLKEQEVSEIEI
;
A
#
# COMPACT_ATOMS: atom_id res chain seq x y z
N MET A 1 -4.07 4.48 14.96
CA MET A 1 -3.82 4.13 13.55
C MET A 1 -3.77 2.62 13.44
N GLN A 2 -4.15 2.04 12.30
CA GLN A 2 -4.01 0.60 12.09
C GLN A 2 -2.52 0.25 11.90
N LYS A 3 -2.09 -0.87 12.48
CA LYS A 3 -0.74 -1.39 12.29
C LYS A 3 -0.50 -1.73 10.81
N VAL A 4 0.63 -1.28 10.27
CA VAL A 4 1.09 -1.58 8.90
C VAL A 4 2.28 -2.55 8.96
N PHE A 5 3.35 -2.18 9.66
CA PHE A 5 4.57 -2.99 9.79
C PHE A 5 4.85 -3.37 11.24
N SER A 6 5.64 -4.43 11.43
CA SER A 6 6.52 -4.54 12.61
C SER A 6 7.96 -4.47 12.11
N ILE A 7 8.83 -3.71 12.76
CA ILE A 7 10.27 -3.70 12.46
C ILE A 7 11.08 -4.12 13.68
N PHE A 8 12.19 -4.82 13.48
CA PHE A 8 13.21 -5.04 14.48
C PHE A 8 14.46 -4.24 14.09
N ALA A 9 14.75 -3.15 14.79
CA ALA A 9 15.99 -2.43 14.65
C ALA A 9 17.00 -2.81 15.74
N GLN A 10 18.27 -2.84 15.39
CA GLN A 10 19.37 -3.10 16.32
C GLN A 10 20.59 -2.20 16.05
N ASN A 11 21.32 -1.87 17.10
CA ASN A 11 22.56 -1.08 17.02
C ASN A 11 23.72 -1.91 16.49
N LEU A 12 24.38 -1.40 15.46
CA LEU A 12 25.49 -2.10 14.80
C LEU A 12 26.77 -2.11 15.64
N ALA A 13 27.04 -1.05 16.40
CA ALA A 13 28.25 -0.98 17.21
C ALA A 13 28.20 -1.98 18.37
N TYR A 14 27.09 -2.00 19.14
CA TYR A 14 26.91 -3.00 20.20
C TYR A 14 26.88 -4.42 19.65
N TYR A 15 26.28 -4.64 18.48
CA TYR A 15 26.29 -5.94 17.81
C TYR A 15 27.71 -6.42 17.51
N ASN A 16 28.56 -5.53 16.99
CA ASN A 16 29.98 -5.82 16.75
C ASN A 16 30.77 -6.11 18.04
N GLU A 17 30.31 -5.59 19.18
CA GLU A 17 30.85 -5.86 20.52
C GLU A 17 30.27 -7.13 21.16
N GLY A 18 29.36 -7.83 20.48
CA GLY A 18 28.75 -9.08 20.94
C GLY A 18 27.53 -8.90 21.84
N SER A 19 26.93 -7.70 21.85
CA SER A 19 25.67 -7.40 22.55
C SER A 19 24.57 -7.05 21.55
N ILE A 20 23.39 -7.66 21.66
CA ILE A 20 22.24 -7.27 20.83
C ILE A 20 21.47 -6.20 21.59
N GLU A 21 21.55 -4.97 21.10
CA GLU A 21 20.79 -3.82 21.59
C GLU A 21 19.78 -3.42 20.52
N GLY A 22 18.55 -3.92 20.66
CA GLY A 22 17.51 -3.80 19.66
C GLY A 22 16.18 -4.37 20.14
N GLY A 23 15.12 -4.17 19.36
CA GLY A 23 13.79 -4.64 19.73
C GLY A 23 12.75 -4.40 18.66
N TRP A 24 11.60 -5.05 18.80
CA TRP A 24 10.46 -4.88 17.90
C TRP A 24 9.71 -3.57 18.14
N LEU A 25 9.22 -2.95 17.07
CA LEU A 25 8.30 -1.83 17.08
C LEU A 25 7.22 -2.00 16.02
N ASP A 26 5.95 -1.90 16.45
CA ASP A 26 4.81 -1.82 15.53
C ASP A 26 4.68 -0.40 14.99
N LEU A 27 4.48 -0.26 13.68
CA LEU A 27 4.32 1.04 13.00
C LEU A 27 2.90 1.15 12.42
N PRO A 28 2.32 2.37 12.32
CA PRO A 28 2.94 3.67 12.62
C PRO A 28 2.91 4.07 14.11
N GLN A 29 3.82 4.97 14.49
CA GLN A 29 3.96 5.57 15.83
C GLN A 29 4.14 7.10 15.77
N SER A 30 3.94 7.77 16.90
CA SER A 30 4.23 9.21 17.00
C SER A 30 5.75 9.49 16.96
N PRO A 31 6.18 10.69 16.53
CA PRO A 31 7.60 11.06 16.53
C PRO A 31 8.29 10.85 17.88
N GLU A 32 7.60 11.14 18.99
CA GLU A 32 8.13 10.98 20.35
C GLU A 32 8.38 9.50 20.68
N VAL A 33 7.50 8.60 20.23
CA VAL A 33 7.67 7.16 20.40
C VAL A 33 8.82 6.64 19.54
N ILE A 34 8.97 7.14 18.31
CA ILE A 34 10.11 6.80 17.44
C ILE A 34 11.44 7.23 18.09
N ASP A 35 11.55 8.47 18.55
CA ASP A 35 12.76 8.98 19.18
C ASP A 35 13.08 8.22 20.47
N LYS A 36 12.04 7.89 21.27
CA LYS A 36 12.19 7.07 22.48
C LYS A 36 12.66 5.65 22.15
N TYR A 37 12.09 5.02 21.13
CA TYR A 37 12.48 3.68 20.68
C TYR A 37 13.95 3.64 20.26
N LEU A 38 14.37 4.59 19.41
CA LEU A 38 15.77 4.69 18.97
C LEU A 38 16.72 4.87 20.16
N LYS A 39 16.37 5.74 21.13
CA LYS A 39 17.21 6.03 22.28
C LYS A 39 17.24 4.93 23.33
N GLU A 40 16.08 4.36 23.70
CA GLU A 40 15.96 3.48 24.86
C GLU A 40 16.02 2.00 24.50
N VAL A 41 15.56 1.62 23.31
CA VAL A 41 15.49 0.21 22.88
C VAL A 41 16.66 -0.13 21.97
N VAL A 42 16.89 0.69 20.94
CA VAL A 42 18.00 0.51 20.00
C VAL A 42 19.30 1.11 20.58
N LYS A 43 19.24 1.92 21.64
CA LYS A 43 20.42 2.57 22.25
C LYS A 43 21.27 3.37 21.26
N VAL A 44 20.61 4.09 20.35
CA VAL A 44 21.27 5.09 19.50
C VAL A 44 21.66 6.29 20.38
N ASP A 45 22.97 6.55 20.48
CA ASP A 45 23.56 7.62 21.28
C ASP A 45 24.71 8.32 20.51
N GLU A 46 25.35 9.33 21.12
CA GLU A 46 26.43 10.11 20.48
C GLU A 46 27.69 9.28 20.16
N GLU A 47 27.89 8.13 20.82
CA GLU A 47 29.02 7.23 20.58
C GLU A 47 28.66 6.12 19.59
N HIS A 48 27.38 5.73 19.52
CA HIS A 48 26.87 4.60 18.74
C HIS A 48 25.63 4.99 17.93
N GLU A 49 25.82 5.82 16.90
CA GLU A 49 24.73 6.32 16.05
C GLU A 49 24.21 5.28 15.04
N GLU A 50 25.02 4.31 14.66
CA GLU A 50 24.73 3.36 13.58
C GLU A 50 23.81 2.22 14.05
N TYR A 51 22.71 2.02 13.32
CA TYR A 51 21.78 0.91 13.51
C TYR A 51 21.34 0.35 12.16
N GLU A 52 20.76 -0.84 12.17
CA GLU A 52 20.12 -1.45 11.00
C GLU A 52 18.71 -1.94 11.33
N ILE A 53 17.90 -2.15 10.30
CA ILE A 53 16.68 -2.93 10.38
C ILE A 53 17.05 -4.40 10.12
N ALA A 54 17.05 -5.22 11.17
CA ALA A 54 17.48 -6.62 11.07
C ALA A 54 16.35 -7.56 10.66
N ASP A 55 15.10 -7.17 10.90
CA ASP A 55 13.92 -7.97 10.53
C ASP A 55 12.67 -7.08 10.34
N VAL A 56 11.72 -7.55 9.53
CA VAL A 56 10.47 -6.86 9.21
C VAL A 56 9.33 -7.87 9.05
N GLU A 57 8.19 -7.58 9.67
CA GLU A 57 6.95 -8.32 9.51
C GLU A 57 5.89 -7.48 8.79
N ASN A 58 5.02 -8.17 8.03
CA ASN A 58 3.91 -7.57 7.27
C ASN A 58 4.39 -6.56 6.21
N THR A 59 5.40 -6.95 5.42
CA THR A 59 5.97 -6.07 4.40
C THR A 59 5.01 -5.81 3.24
N HIS A 60 4.12 -6.74 2.91
CA HIS A 60 3.17 -6.61 1.80
C HIS A 60 2.33 -5.31 1.90
N PRO A 61 2.20 -4.52 0.81
CA PRO A 61 2.64 -4.78 -0.56
C PRO A 61 4.08 -4.33 -0.87
N PHE A 62 4.82 -3.86 0.13
CA PHE A 62 6.13 -3.26 -0.03
C PHE A 62 7.27 -4.29 -0.04
N PRO A 63 8.34 -4.03 -0.82
CA PRO A 63 9.53 -4.89 -0.84
C PRO A 63 10.30 -4.81 0.48
N TYR A 64 10.78 -5.97 0.94
CA TYR A 64 11.56 -6.07 2.18
C TYR A 64 12.83 -5.21 2.13
N ASP A 65 13.58 -5.27 1.02
CA ASP A 65 14.86 -4.57 0.88
C ASP A 65 14.71 -3.06 1.03
N SER A 66 13.66 -2.46 0.47
CA SER A 66 13.42 -1.02 0.58
C SER A 66 13.13 -0.58 2.00
N ILE A 67 12.53 -1.46 2.81
CA ILE A 67 12.34 -1.22 4.24
C ILE A 67 13.65 -1.45 5.00
N GLN A 68 14.36 -2.54 4.71
CA GLN A 68 15.58 -2.95 5.41
C GLN A 68 16.67 -1.87 5.38
N TRP A 69 16.84 -1.21 4.23
CA TRP A 69 17.90 -0.23 4.01
C TRP A 69 17.49 1.21 4.37
N SER A 70 16.33 1.39 4.99
CA SER A 70 15.76 2.70 5.31
C SER A 70 15.82 3.04 6.80
N SER A 71 15.69 4.32 7.11
CA SER A 71 15.65 4.76 8.50
C SER A 71 14.31 4.41 9.16
N VAL A 72 14.31 4.21 10.49
CA VAL A 72 13.05 3.99 11.25
C VAL A 72 12.05 5.12 11.01
N LYS A 73 12.53 6.35 10.81
CA LYS A 73 11.69 7.54 10.56
C LYS A 73 11.02 7.47 9.19
N ASP A 74 11.75 7.12 8.14
CA ASP A 74 11.20 7.01 6.78
C ASP A 74 10.20 5.85 6.69
N ILE A 75 10.49 4.71 7.31
CA ILE A 75 9.56 3.56 7.38
C ILE A 75 8.28 3.96 8.15
N ASN A 76 8.42 4.71 9.24
CA ASN A 76 7.28 5.23 9.98
C ASN A 76 6.44 6.22 9.15
N ASN A 77 7.07 7.07 8.34
CA ASN A 77 6.38 7.98 7.43
C ASN A 77 5.56 7.20 6.39
N LEU A 78 6.15 6.17 5.77
CA LEU A 78 5.42 5.25 4.89
C LEU A 78 4.22 4.61 5.60
N ALA A 79 4.43 4.10 6.82
CA ALA A 79 3.37 3.49 7.61
C ALA A 79 2.22 4.45 7.93
N ILE A 80 2.52 5.71 8.26
CA ILE A 80 1.51 6.73 8.55
C ILE A 80 0.67 6.98 7.31
N ILE A 81 1.31 7.27 6.18
CA ILE A 81 0.66 7.58 4.91
C ILE A 81 -0.19 6.40 4.44
N TYR A 82 0.39 5.20 4.40
CA TYR A 82 -0.33 4.00 3.96
C TYR A 82 -1.51 3.65 4.88
N SER A 83 -1.40 3.91 6.19
CA SER A 83 -2.50 3.69 7.14
C SER A 83 -3.66 4.68 6.98
N PHE A 84 -3.46 5.76 6.22
CA PHE A 84 -4.49 6.75 5.92
C PHE A 84 -5.25 6.43 4.64
N LEU A 85 -4.65 5.63 3.75
CA LEU A 85 -5.32 5.18 2.53
C LEU A 85 -6.54 4.32 2.85
N ASN A 86 -7.59 4.48 2.05
CA ASN A 86 -8.74 3.61 2.04
C ASN A 86 -8.42 2.29 1.31
N GLU A 87 -9.31 1.29 1.39
CA GLU A 87 -9.03 -0.03 0.81
C GLU A 87 -8.88 0.01 -0.72
N PHE A 88 -9.62 0.86 -1.43
CA PHE A 88 -9.47 1.01 -2.89
C PHE A 88 -8.11 1.61 -3.26
N GLU A 89 -7.66 2.65 -2.55
CA GLU A 89 -6.35 3.26 -2.75
C GLU A 89 -5.21 2.27 -2.45
N LYS A 90 -5.35 1.44 -1.41
CA LYS A 90 -4.37 0.38 -1.10
C LYS A 90 -4.31 -0.67 -2.21
N GLU A 91 -5.46 -1.10 -2.73
CA GLU A 91 -5.52 -2.01 -3.88
C GLU A 91 -4.84 -1.39 -5.11
N ALA A 92 -5.06 -0.11 -5.38
CA ALA A 92 -4.43 0.60 -6.49
C ALA A 92 -2.90 0.65 -6.34
N VAL A 93 -2.40 0.98 -5.13
CA VAL A 93 -0.96 0.97 -4.82
C VAL A 93 -0.38 -0.43 -5.00
N GLU A 94 -1.03 -1.45 -4.45
CA GLU A 94 -0.58 -2.85 -4.58
C GLU A 94 -0.50 -3.28 -6.05
N ALA A 95 -1.55 -3.04 -6.83
CA ALA A 95 -1.59 -3.34 -8.25
C ALA A 95 -0.47 -2.64 -9.02
N TYR A 96 -0.22 -1.35 -8.73
CA TYR A 96 0.84 -0.58 -9.36
C TYR A 96 2.23 -1.14 -9.02
N LEU A 97 2.48 -1.46 -7.75
CA LEU A 97 3.75 -2.04 -7.31
C LEU A 97 4.00 -3.42 -7.95
N GLU A 98 2.97 -4.26 -8.07
CA GLU A 98 3.08 -5.55 -8.74
C GLU A 98 3.35 -5.39 -10.25
N SER A 99 2.63 -4.49 -10.92
CA SER A 99 2.81 -4.18 -12.35
C SER A 99 4.23 -3.68 -12.67
N GLU A 100 4.73 -2.74 -11.89
CA GLU A 100 6.02 -2.09 -12.13
C GLU A 100 7.23 -2.87 -11.59
N GLY A 101 7.00 -3.92 -10.81
CA GLY A 101 8.03 -4.67 -10.10
C GLY A 101 8.50 -3.95 -8.83
N ALA A 102 7.88 -4.29 -7.70
CA ALA A 102 8.02 -3.60 -6.42
C ALA A 102 9.46 -3.44 -5.93
N ASP A 103 10.33 -4.43 -6.17
CA ASP A 103 11.71 -4.50 -5.65
C ASP A 103 12.64 -3.36 -6.12
N ARG A 104 12.22 -2.54 -7.09
CA ARG A 104 13.03 -1.46 -7.65
C ARG A 104 12.91 -0.12 -6.91
N PHE A 105 11.90 0.05 -6.07
CA PHE A 105 11.55 1.34 -5.48
C PHE A 105 12.21 1.56 -4.13
N SER A 106 12.79 2.73 -3.90
CA SER A 106 13.23 3.18 -2.58
C SER A 106 12.05 3.60 -1.68
N ILE A 107 12.28 3.76 -0.38
CA ILE A 107 11.23 4.14 0.58
C ILE A 107 10.57 5.48 0.22
N ASP A 108 11.35 6.45 -0.28
CA ASP A 108 10.84 7.77 -0.67
C ASP A 108 9.94 7.66 -1.92
N GLU A 109 10.28 6.79 -2.85
CA GLU A 109 9.46 6.51 -4.05
C GLU A 109 8.18 5.76 -3.68
N LEU A 110 8.24 4.80 -2.75
CA LEU A 110 7.06 4.11 -2.23
C LEU A 110 6.09 5.08 -1.54
N ILE A 111 6.61 6.05 -0.78
CA ILE A 111 5.81 7.11 -0.18
C ILE A 111 5.16 7.98 -1.26
N ASN A 112 5.92 8.37 -2.29
CA ASN A 112 5.41 9.15 -3.42
C ASN A 112 4.27 8.43 -4.16
N ILE A 113 4.40 7.12 -4.38
CA ILE A 113 3.35 6.29 -4.98
C ILE A 113 2.10 6.30 -4.10
N CYS A 114 2.23 6.12 -2.77
CA CYS A 114 1.09 6.14 -1.86
C CYS A 114 0.36 7.49 -1.86
N LEU A 115 1.10 8.60 -1.87
CA LEU A 115 0.53 9.95 -1.92
C LEU A 115 -0.16 10.28 -3.25
N GLN A 116 0.19 9.57 -4.32
CA GLN A 116 -0.41 9.68 -5.67
C GLN A 116 -1.38 8.52 -5.96
N SER A 117 -1.89 7.84 -4.93
CA SER A 117 -2.77 6.67 -5.13
C SER A 117 -4.02 6.96 -5.97
N ASP A 118 -4.56 8.18 -5.88
CA ASP A 118 -5.68 8.65 -6.72
C ASP A 118 -5.33 8.83 -8.21
N ASP A 119 -4.05 8.99 -8.54
CA ASP A 119 -3.56 9.17 -9.92
C ASP A 119 -3.21 7.81 -10.59
N ILE A 120 -3.28 6.71 -9.83
CA ILE A 120 -3.11 5.36 -10.37
C ILE A 120 -4.38 5.00 -11.15
N SER A 121 -4.22 4.63 -12.43
CA SER A 121 -5.32 4.24 -13.33
C SER A 121 -5.82 2.81 -13.04
N TYR A 122 -6.25 2.59 -11.80
CA TYR A 122 -6.81 1.35 -11.28
C TYR A 122 -8.34 1.45 -11.21
N TYR A 123 -9.01 0.37 -11.59
CA TYR A 123 -10.47 0.27 -11.57
C TYR A 123 -10.90 -1.06 -10.97
N GLN A 124 -11.89 -1.04 -10.09
CA GLN A 124 -12.52 -2.26 -9.58
C GLN A 124 -13.50 -2.82 -10.61
N TYR A 125 -13.63 -4.15 -10.63
CA TYR A 125 -14.67 -4.79 -11.42
C TYR A 125 -16.06 -4.38 -10.93
N ASN A 126 -16.99 -4.19 -11.86
CA ASN A 126 -18.35 -3.78 -11.54
C ASN A 126 -19.34 -4.33 -12.55
N PHE A 127 -20.26 -5.17 -12.08
CA PHE A 127 -21.35 -5.76 -12.87
C PHE A 127 -22.44 -6.30 -11.92
N GLU A 128 -23.66 -6.50 -12.44
CA GLU A 128 -24.77 -7.05 -11.66
C GLU A 128 -24.48 -8.51 -11.25
N GLY A 129 -24.61 -8.80 -9.94
CA GLY A 129 -24.36 -10.13 -9.39
C GLY A 129 -22.89 -10.43 -9.07
N ILE A 130 -22.01 -9.42 -9.04
CA ILE A 130 -20.60 -9.56 -8.65
C ILE A 130 -20.42 -10.25 -7.29
N GLU A 131 -21.36 -10.09 -6.36
CA GLU A 131 -21.37 -10.74 -5.05
C GLU A 131 -21.44 -12.28 -5.12
N HIS A 132 -21.90 -12.82 -6.25
CA HIS A 132 -21.94 -14.25 -6.55
C HIS A 132 -20.68 -14.74 -7.30
N CYS A 133 -19.79 -13.82 -7.68
CA CYS A 133 -18.60 -14.10 -8.48
C CYS A 133 -17.29 -13.98 -7.67
N LYS A 134 -17.33 -14.23 -6.36
CA LYS A 134 -16.16 -14.10 -5.48
C LYS A 134 -15.00 -15.01 -5.89
N ASP A 135 -15.31 -16.24 -6.30
CA ASP A 135 -14.31 -17.23 -6.71
C ASP A 135 -14.07 -17.25 -8.23
N CYS A 136 -14.58 -16.26 -8.96
CA CYS A 136 -14.36 -16.13 -10.40
C CYS A 136 -12.94 -15.66 -10.70
N SER A 137 -12.38 -16.12 -11.82
CA SER A 137 -11.12 -15.59 -12.33
C SER A 137 -11.23 -14.08 -12.65
N PRO A 138 -10.12 -13.32 -12.57
CA PRO A 138 -10.06 -11.95 -13.06
C PRO A 138 -10.59 -11.79 -14.49
N ASP A 139 -10.29 -12.76 -15.37
CA ASP A 139 -10.80 -12.77 -16.75
C ASP A 139 -12.32 -12.84 -16.82
N VAL A 140 -12.99 -13.66 -16.00
CA VAL A 140 -14.45 -13.69 -15.93
C VAL A 140 -15.00 -12.35 -15.45
N LYS A 141 -14.44 -11.80 -14.35
CA LYS A 141 -14.89 -10.52 -13.78
C LYS A 141 -14.73 -9.37 -14.79
N MET A 142 -13.60 -9.35 -15.51
CA MET A 142 -13.33 -8.43 -16.60
C MET A 142 -14.35 -8.59 -17.74
N GLY A 143 -14.62 -9.82 -18.15
CA GLY A 143 -15.58 -10.13 -19.21
C GLY A 143 -16.99 -9.61 -18.91
N TYR A 144 -17.49 -9.82 -17.70
CA TYR A 144 -18.80 -9.28 -17.28
C TYR A 144 -18.78 -7.76 -17.19
N THR A 145 -17.76 -7.18 -16.55
CA THR A 145 -17.61 -5.71 -16.41
C THR A 145 -17.67 -5.05 -17.80
N MET A 146 -16.84 -5.50 -18.73
CA MET A 146 -16.79 -4.94 -20.08
C MET A 146 -18.06 -5.20 -20.88
N ALA A 147 -18.69 -6.37 -20.71
CA ALA A 147 -19.94 -6.69 -21.41
C ALA A 147 -21.10 -5.81 -20.95
N GLU A 148 -21.17 -5.46 -19.67
CA GLU A 148 -22.17 -4.51 -19.16
C GLU A 148 -21.87 -3.08 -19.61
N GLU A 149 -20.61 -2.63 -19.50
CA GLU A 149 -20.20 -1.28 -19.90
C GLU A 149 -20.57 -0.93 -21.34
N ILE A 150 -20.36 -1.87 -22.27
CA ILE A 150 -20.70 -1.67 -23.70
C ILE A 150 -22.14 -2.06 -24.04
N GLY A 151 -22.90 -2.58 -23.07
CA GLY A 151 -24.28 -3.05 -23.24
C GLY A 151 -24.45 -4.41 -23.92
N LEU A 152 -23.36 -5.16 -24.16
CA LEU A 152 -23.39 -6.51 -24.72
C LEU A 152 -24.18 -7.48 -23.83
N TYR A 153 -24.02 -7.40 -22.51
CA TYR A 153 -24.72 -8.26 -21.56
C TYR A 153 -26.24 -8.19 -21.75
N TYR A 154 -26.78 -6.97 -21.80
CA TYR A 154 -28.23 -6.74 -21.96
C TYR A 154 -28.76 -7.20 -23.33
N GLU A 155 -27.95 -7.16 -24.39
CA GLU A 155 -28.33 -7.73 -25.69
C GLU A 155 -28.34 -9.26 -25.66
N LEU A 156 -27.37 -9.89 -24.99
CA LEU A 156 -27.35 -11.34 -24.77
C LEU A 156 -28.55 -11.79 -23.93
N GLU A 157 -28.94 -11.02 -22.91
CA GLU A 157 -30.10 -11.28 -22.06
C GLU A 157 -31.41 -11.29 -22.88
N LYS A 158 -31.63 -10.27 -23.71
CA LYS A 158 -32.82 -10.19 -24.60
C LYS A 158 -32.93 -11.39 -25.55
N LEU A 159 -31.80 -11.94 -25.96
CA LEU A 159 -31.72 -13.10 -26.86
C LEU A 159 -31.80 -14.44 -26.11
N GLY A 160 -31.73 -14.44 -24.77
CA GLY A 160 -31.64 -15.65 -23.97
C GLY A 160 -30.32 -16.41 -24.17
N ALA A 161 -29.24 -15.68 -24.44
CA ALA A 161 -27.95 -16.23 -24.86
C ALA A 161 -26.82 -16.06 -23.82
N VAL A 162 -27.10 -15.47 -22.65
CA VAL A 162 -26.11 -15.20 -21.59
C VAL A 162 -25.34 -16.46 -21.20
N ASP A 163 -26.05 -17.56 -20.90
CA ASP A 163 -25.46 -18.85 -20.49
C ASP A 163 -24.62 -19.53 -21.59
N TYR A 164 -24.66 -19.02 -22.82
CA TYR A 164 -23.92 -19.56 -23.96
C TYR A 164 -22.75 -18.65 -24.39
N PHE A 165 -22.59 -17.49 -23.76
CA PHE A 165 -21.50 -16.57 -24.03
C PHE A 165 -20.31 -16.87 -23.10
N ASP A 166 -19.12 -16.93 -23.68
CA ASP A 166 -17.88 -17.22 -22.96
C ASP A 166 -17.27 -15.92 -22.42
N PHE A 167 -17.74 -15.50 -21.24
CA PHE A 167 -17.27 -14.28 -20.59
C PHE A 167 -15.80 -14.36 -20.17
N GLU A 168 -15.30 -15.53 -19.81
CA GLU A 168 -13.89 -15.72 -19.46
C GLU A 168 -13.00 -15.38 -20.66
N LYS A 169 -13.27 -16.00 -21.81
CA LYS A 169 -12.51 -15.73 -23.03
C LYS A 169 -12.70 -14.30 -23.55
N TYR A 170 -13.87 -13.72 -23.34
CA TYR A 170 -14.10 -12.32 -23.68
C TYR A 170 -13.24 -11.39 -22.82
N GLY A 171 -13.19 -11.61 -21.50
CA GLY A 171 -12.33 -10.84 -20.60
C GLY A 171 -10.84 -11.07 -20.82
N GLU A 172 -10.42 -12.30 -21.14
CA GLU A 172 -9.02 -12.61 -21.51
C GLU A 172 -8.54 -11.70 -22.66
N SER A 173 -9.43 -11.35 -23.59
CA SER A 173 -9.08 -10.46 -24.70
C SER A 173 -8.69 -9.02 -24.28
N TYR A 174 -9.02 -8.62 -23.05
CA TYR A 174 -8.63 -7.34 -22.47
C TYR A 174 -7.26 -7.38 -21.78
N SER A 175 -6.74 -8.57 -21.44
CA SER A 175 -5.42 -8.73 -20.82
C SER A 175 -4.26 -8.25 -21.70
N TYR A 176 -4.50 -8.07 -23.01
CA TYR A 176 -3.53 -7.47 -23.93
C TYR A 176 -3.29 -5.97 -23.70
N ASN A 177 -4.26 -5.26 -23.11
CA ASN A 177 -4.18 -3.81 -22.86
C ASN A 177 -4.29 -3.44 -21.38
N HIS A 178 -4.69 -4.40 -20.54
CA HIS A 178 -4.94 -4.21 -19.11
C HIS A 178 -4.24 -5.30 -18.32
N GLN A 179 -3.69 -4.94 -17.16
CA GLN A 179 -3.23 -5.93 -16.20
C GLN A 179 -4.36 -6.24 -15.22
N LEU A 180 -4.76 -7.52 -15.16
CA LEU A 180 -5.89 -7.98 -14.37
C LEU A 180 -5.41 -8.47 -13.00
N PHE A 181 -6.06 -8.01 -11.93
CA PHE A 181 -5.84 -8.41 -10.54
C PHE A 181 -7.12 -9.01 -9.96
N GLU A 182 -7.06 -9.48 -8.71
CA GLU A 182 -8.18 -10.15 -8.05
C GLU A 182 -9.44 -9.26 -7.92
N ASN A 183 -9.25 -7.98 -7.55
CA ASN A 183 -10.33 -7.05 -7.26
C ASN A 183 -10.55 -5.98 -8.34
N GLY A 184 -9.63 -5.87 -9.30
CA GLY A 184 -9.66 -4.83 -10.31
C GLY A 184 -8.60 -5.00 -11.38
N TYR A 185 -8.36 -3.95 -12.15
CA TYR A 185 -7.44 -3.94 -13.27
C TYR A 185 -6.76 -2.58 -13.43
N LEU A 186 -5.52 -2.61 -13.95
CA LEU A 186 -4.79 -1.41 -14.36
C LEU A 186 -4.94 -1.15 -15.86
N VAL A 187 -5.03 0.12 -16.20
CA VAL A 187 -4.92 0.62 -17.57
C VAL A 187 -3.53 1.27 -17.75
N GLU A 188 -2.90 1.07 -18.92
CA GLU A 188 -1.61 1.66 -19.28
C GLU A 188 -1.70 3.21 -19.40
N ASP A 189 -1.85 3.93 -18.29
CA ASP A 189 -1.79 5.41 -18.25
C ASP A 189 -1.45 5.98 -16.86
N SER A 190 -0.94 5.17 -15.93
CA SER A 190 -0.56 5.67 -14.60
C SER A 190 0.69 6.55 -14.71
N ASN A 191 0.51 7.87 -14.68
CA ASN A 191 1.59 8.84 -14.75
C ASN A 191 2.07 9.24 -13.33
N ILE A 192 2.64 8.27 -12.62
CA ILE A 192 3.17 8.49 -11.28
C ILE A 192 4.58 9.09 -11.36
N ASP A 193 4.78 10.25 -10.74
CA ASP A 193 6.11 10.84 -10.57
C ASP A 193 6.71 10.37 -9.25
N LEU A 194 7.71 9.49 -9.33
CA LEU A 194 8.37 8.89 -8.18
C LEU A 194 9.08 9.90 -7.26
N ASN A 195 9.22 11.16 -7.69
CA ASN A 195 9.86 12.24 -6.94
C ASN A 195 9.00 13.50 -6.84
N PHE A 196 7.67 13.37 -6.97
CA PHE A 196 6.75 14.50 -6.94
C PHE A 196 6.82 15.30 -5.64
N TYR A 197 6.83 14.59 -4.51
CA TYR A 197 6.96 15.13 -3.15
C TYR A 197 8.41 15.02 -2.67
N SER A 198 8.96 16.15 -2.25
CA SER A 198 10.22 16.23 -1.50
C SER A 198 10.09 15.65 -0.09
N LYS A 199 11.22 15.41 0.59
CA LYS A 199 11.23 14.92 1.98
C LYS A 199 10.53 15.89 2.93
N GLU A 200 10.71 17.19 2.71
CA GLU A 200 10.04 18.22 3.48
C GLU A 200 8.53 18.16 3.30
N GLU A 201 8.04 18.04 2.06
CA GLU A 201 6.61 17.92 1.76
C GLU A 201 6.00 16.63 2.30
N ILE A 202 6.73 15.50 2.21
CA ILE A 202 6.34 14.24 2.84
C ILE A 202 6.15 14.43 4.35
N GLN A 203 7.10 15.10 5.01
CA GLN A 203 7.01 15.35 6.45
C GLN A 203 5.83 16.27 6.80
N GLU A 204 5.54 17.27 5.96
CA GLU A 204 4.34 18.11 6.11
C GLU A 204 3.06 17.28 6.02
N LYS A 205 2.96 16.39 5.02
CA LYS A 205 1.82 15.47 4.86
C LYS A 205 1.64 14.54 6.05
N VAL A 206 2.73 13.97 6.56
CA VAL A 206 2.71 13.13 7.77
C VAL A 206 2.18 13.92 8.98
N ASN A 207 2.64 15.16 9.16
CA ASN A 207 2.19 16.02 10.25
C ASN A 207 0.71 16.39 10.10
N GLU A 208 0.23 16.64 8.88
CA GLU A 208 -1.20 16.87 8.59
C GLU A 208 -2.04 15.68 9.05
N ILE A 209 -1.70 14.46 8.62
CA ILE A 209 -2.40 13.22 8.97
C ILE A 209 -2.44 12.99 10.48
N LEU A 210 -1.30 13.16 11.17
CA LEU A 210 -1.22 12.98 12.62
C LEU A 210 -2.11 13.99 13.36
N ASN A 211 -2.13 15.25 12.91
CA ASN A 211 -2.97 16.30 13.51
C ASN A 211 -4.47 16.05 13.29
N GLU A 212 -4.86 15.53 12.14
CA GLU A 212 -6.27 15.15 11.88
C GLU A 212 -6.73 14.04 12.84
N LYS A 213 -5.90 13.01 13.05
CA LYS A 213 -6.22 11.91 13.98
C LYS A 213 -6.34 12.37 15.42
N LEU A 214 -5.49 13.30 15.86
CA LEU A 214 -5.58 13.89 17.20
C LEU A 214 -6.93 14.60 17.41
N LYS A 215 -7.37 15.38 16.41
CA LYS A 215 -8.68 16.05 16.47
C LYS A 215 -9.85 15.07 16.52
N GLU A 216 -9.80 13.99 15.72
CA GLU A 216 -10.84 12.95 15.75
C GLU A 216 -10.95 12.29 17.13
N GLN A 217 -9.81 12.02 17.78
CA GLN A 217 -9.76 11.46 19.14
C GLN A 217 -10.38 12.42 20.16
N GLU A 218 -10.00 13.70 20.14
CA GLU A 218 -10.55 14.72 21.05
C GLU A 218 -12.06 14.88 20.91
N VAL A 219 -12.60 14.86 19.68
CA VAL A 219 -14.04 14.93 19.44
C VAL A 219 -14.76 13.70 19.99
N SER A 220 -14.19 12.50 19.78
CA SER A 220 -14.78 11.24 20.27
C SER A 220 -14.82 11.13 21.80
N GLU A 221 -13.89 11.77 22.51
CA GLU A 221 -13.85 11.79 23.98
C GLU A 221 -14.85 12.78 24.60
N ILE A 222 -15.28 13.80 23.85
CA ILE A 222 -16.25 14.81 24.30
C ILE A 222 -17.70 14.30 24.15
N GLU A 223 -17.95 13.32 23.30
CA GLU A 223 -19.28 12.74 23.04
C GLU A 223 -19.65 11.55 23.96
N ILE A 224 -18.83 11.25 24.98
CA ILE A 224 -19.07 10.23 26.02
C ILE A 224 -19.49 10.87 27.35
#